data_AF-A0A3A0AP27-F1
#
_entry.id   AF-A0A3A0AP27-F1
#
_cell.length_a   1.000
_cell.length_b   1.000
_cell.length_c   1.000
_cell.angle_alpha   90.00
_cell.angle_beta   90.00
_cell.angle_gamma   90.00
#
_symmetry.space_group_name_H-M   'P 1'
#
loop_
_entity.id
_entity.type
_entity.pdbx_description
1 polymer ?
#
loop_
_entity_poly.entity_id
_entity_poly.type
_entity_poly.pdbx_seq_one_letter_code
_entity_poly.pdbx_strand_id
1 'polypeptide(L)'
;MRLYPHLLWLVAVLSMVIAATAMTASTASVVAKLEDCSVEAAGATTVTFTNLRNRPVSIFWVNPRCEEVFYQTLQPGSSYTQPTFVSQTWRMRDTQSAELLEEVLAASTGQSQTPGTTFQLYLPLVTQMTETPAPGRATVNRPDDVSGYQVHVMYVVPSDGADRQLDLDGSLANSVLSFQNWLAEQTGGTRLRFDTYQSTLDITFHRLSQTDAALAGYGAFVRDQVESSIHAAGFNEPNKLYAVYYDGTSNTACGGAAWPPALIGNAAVLYLQGLPNETVSCSDTQFASSPAAPPDYLEFSMLHEIFHTLGAAPTCAARHVLQGHVGDSSSDLMYSGPLPWYPSELDYGRDDYWGHNNPDCLDLSQSVFLDPLPANPILPPGWP
;
A
#
# COMPACT_ATOMS: atom_id res chain seq x y z
N MET A 1 -49.04 -43.86 64.96
CA MET A 1 -50.24 -44.71 64.80
C MET A 1 -50.10 -45.40 63.45
N ARG A 2 -49.86 -46.73 63.43
CA ARG A 2 -49.98 -47.73 62.33
C ARG A 2 -49.40 -47.37 60.93
N LEU A 3 -48.76 -48.23 60.14
CA LEU A 3 -48.26 -49.61 60.14
C LEU A 3 -47.46 -49.73 58.81
N TYR A 4 -46.36 -50.48 58.85
CA TYR A 4 -45.54 -51.14 57.79
C TYR A 4 -46.31 -51.75 56.57
N PRO A 5 -45.71 -52.53 55.61
CA PRO A 5 -44.35 -52.67 55.01
C PRO A 5 -44.36 -52.94 53.46
N HIS A 6 -43.23 -53.45 52.91
CA HIS A 6 -43.03 -54.36 51.73
C HIS A 6 -42.12 -53.75 50.63
N LEU A 7 -40.84 -54.13 50.49
CA LEU A 7 -40.22 -55.41 50.06
C LEU A 7 -40.45 -55.76 48.57
N LEU A 8 -39.43 -55.56 47.73
CA LEU A 8 -39.20 -56.36 46.51
C LEU A 8 -37.76 -56.17 46.00
N TRP A 9 -37.03 -57.28 45.91
CA TRP A 9 -35.75 -57.44 45.24
C TRP A 9 -35.97 -57.71 43.75
N LEU A 10 -35.17 -57.12 42.86
CA LEU A 10 -34.88 -57.69 41.54
C LEU A 10 -33.51 -57.23 41.01
N VAL A 11 -32.90 -58.14 40.25
CA VAL A 11 -31.51 -58.26 39.84
C VAL A 11 -31.31 -57.76 38.40
N ALA A 12 -30.05 -57.38 38.07
CA ALA A 12 -29.46 -57.14 36.74
C ALA A 12 -29.81 -55.78 36.09
N VAL A 13 -28.95 -55.08 35.34
CA VAL A 13 -27.88 -55.48 34.39
C VAL A 13 -26.79 -54.39 34.36
N LEU A 14 -25.54 -54.82 34.19
CA LEU A 14 -24.36 -54.00 33.91
C LEU A 14 -24.50 -53.28 32.55
N SER A 15 -24.37 -51.95 32.51
CA SER A 15 -24.07 -51.23 31.27
C SER A 15 -23.20 -50.02 31.59
N MET A 16 -21.93 -50.17 31.22
CA MET A 16 -20.87 -49.19 31.29
C MET A 16 -21.14 -48.13 30.21
N VAL A 17 -21.58 -46.93 30.61
CA VAL A 17 -21.66 -45.79 29.70
C VAL A 17 -20.41 -44.96 29.89
N ILE A 18 -19.47 -45.09 28.95
CA ILE A 18 -18.35 -44.18 28.77
C ILE A 18 -18.93 -42.90 28.16
N ALA A 19 -19.09 -41.86 28.97
CA ALA A 19 -19.38 -40.52 28.47
C ALA A 19 -18.09 -39.94 27.88
N ALA A 20 -17.97 -39.99 26.55
CA ALA A 20 -16.93 -39.29 25.82
C ALA A 20 -17.17 -37.78 25.94
N THR A 21 -16.33 -37.09 26.71
CA THR A 21 -16.17 -35.64 26.63
C THR A 21 -15.63 -35.28 25.24
N ALA A 22 -16.47 -34.67 24.41
CA ALA A 22 -16.04 -34.07 23.16
C ALA A 22 -15.16 -32.85 23.48
N MET A 23 -13.84 -32.99 23.31
CA MET A 23 -12.95 -31.84 23.16
C MET A 23 -13.26 -31.20 21.80
N THR A 24 -13.85 -30.02 21.80
CA THR A 24 -13.91 -29.18 20.60
C THR A 24 -12.50 -28.69 20.31
N ALA A 25 -11.86 -29.33 19.32
CA ALA A 25 -10.61 -28.84 18.75
C ALA A 25 -10.90 -27.50 18.05
N SER A 26 -10.32 -26.43 18.60
CA SER A 26 -10.17 -25.17 17.88
C SER A 26 -9.17 -25.43 16.74
N THR A 27 -9.66 -25.45 15.50
CA THR A 27 -8.79 -25.47 14.33
C THR A 27 -8.25 -24.06 14.11
N ALA A 28 -7.19 -23.71 14.84
CA ALA A 28 -6.30 -22.66 14.39
C ALA A 28 -5.71 -23.11 13.05
N SER A 29 -5.99 -22.35 11.99
CA SER A 29 -5.39 -22.56 10.67
C SER A 29 -3.90 -22.25 10.78
N VAL A 30 -3.08 -23.29 10.93
CA VAL A 30 -1.64 -23.19 10.72
C VAL A 30 -1.44 -23.08 9.22
N VAL A 31 -1.09 -21.88 8.74
CA VAL A 31 -0.59 -21.68 7.38
C VAL A 31 0.70 -22.49 7.27
N ALA A 32 0.67 -23.59 6.51
CA ALA A 32 1.86 -24.35 6.18
C ALA A 32 2.75 -23.51 5.26
N LYS A 33 3.99 -23.27 5.70
CA LYS A 33 5.08 -22.75 4.88
C LYS A 33 5.29 -23.75 3.73
N LEU A 34 5.32 -23.31 2.46
CA LEU A 34 5.73 -24.21 1.37
C LEU A 34 7.18 -24.65 1.63
N GLU A 35 7.39 -25.95 1.78
CA GLU A 35 8.69 -26.61 1.93
C GLU A 35 8.85 -27.65 0.79
N ASP A 36 8.61 -27.28 -0.46
CA ASP A 36 8.60 -28.24 -1.57
C ASP A 36 10.02 -28.43 -2.17
N CYS A 37 10.58 -29.61 -1.92
CA CYS A 37 11.89 -30.04 -2.41
C CYS A 37 11.81 -30.41 -3.89
N SER A 38 12.92 -30.31 -4.65
CA SER A 38 12.91 -30.66 -6.08
C SER A 38 12.44 -32.10 -6.30
N VAL A 39 11.46 -32.29 -7.19
CA VAL A 39 10.99 -33.62 -7.63
C VAL A 39 11.64 -34.03 -8.95
N GLU A 40 11.51 -35.30 -9.33
CA GLU A 40 12.12 -35.80 -10.57
C GLU A 40 11.58 -35.09 -11.83
N ALA A 41 12.49 -34.82 -12.76
CA ALA A 41 12.37 -33.80 -13.81
C ALA A 41 11.38 -34.15 -14.93
N ALA A 42 10.52 -33.19 -15.30
CA ALA A 42 9.55 -33.30 -16.40
C ALA A 42 9.88 -32.41 -17.63
N GLY A 43 11.16 -32.25 -17.96
CA GLY A 43 11.64 -31.50 -19.14
C GLY A 43 12.70 -30.45 -18.81
N ALA A 44 13.56 -30.11 -19.78
CA ALA A 44 14.60 -29.09 -19.61
C ALA A 44 14.02 -27.67 -19.76
N THR A 45 14.52 -26.72 -18.95
CA THR A 45 14.14 -25.30 -18.97
C THR A 45 15.32 -24.42 -18.53
N THR A 46 15.13 -23.12 -18.40
CA THR A 46 16.12 -22.17 -17.88
C THR A 46 15.48 -21.25 -16.85
N VAL A 47 16.23 -20.86 -15.82
CA VAL A 47 15.85 -19.80 -14.88
C VAL A 47 16.91 -18.71 -14.95
N THR A 48 16.51 -17.47 -15.22
CA THR A 48 17.39 -16.29 -15.04
C THR A 48 17.19 -15.73 -13.64
N PHE A 49 18.24 -15.21 -13.04
CA PHE A 49 18.26 -14.58 -11.73
C PHE A 49 18.86 -13.18 -11.89
N THR A 50 18.08 -12.10 -11.75
CA THR A 50 18.58 -10.70 -11.65
C THR A 50 18.54 -10.13 -10.22
N ASN A 51 19.71 -9.82 -9.63
CA ASN A 51 19.79 -9.19 -8.32
C ASN A 51 19.54 -7.68 -8.42
N LEU A 52 18.34 -7.24 -8.01
CA LEU A 52 17.98 -5.82 -7.98
C LEU A 52 18.25 -5.14 -6.64
N ARG A 53 18.70 -5.90 -5.63
CA ARG A 53 19.08 -5.31 -4.35
C ARG A 53 20.42 -4.59 -4.45
N ASN A 54 20.61 -3.63 -3.56
CA ASN A 54 21.91 -2.97 -3.32
C ASN A 54 22.90 -3.83 -2.52
N ARG A 55 22.58 -5.11 -2.25
CA ARG A 55 23.43 -6.07 -1.53
C ARG A 55 23.57 -7.39 -2.29
N PRO A 56 24.65 -8.16 -2.07
CA PRO A 56 24.84 -9.46 -2.73
C PRO A 56 23.80 -10.52 -2.31
N VAL A 57 23.52 -11.45 -3.23
CA VAL A 57 22.56 -12.57 -3.04
C VAL A 57 23.24 -13.90 -3.33
N SER A 58 23.06 -14.91 -2.49
CA SER A 58 23.46 -16.30 -2.79
C SER A 58 22.31 -17.09 -3.40
N ILE A 59 22.59 -17.84 -4.48
CA ILE A 59 21.64 -18.70 -5.19
C ILE A 59 21.94 -20.16 -4.86
N PHE A 60 20.90 -20.92 -4.54
CA PHE A 60 20.93 -22.33 -4.19
C PHE A 60 19.93 -23.13 -5.02
N TRP A 61 20.31 -24.33 -5.41
CA TRP A 61 19.36 -25.36 -5.85
C TRP A 61 18.96 -26.21 -4.64
N VAL A 62 17.68 -26.53 -4.48
CA VAL A 62 17.20 -27.43 -3.42
C VAL A 62 17.12 -28.83 -3.99
N ASN A 63 17.94 -29.75 -3.51
CA ASN A 63 17.96 -31.12 -4.03
C ASN A 63 16.71 -31.93 -3.58
N PRO A 64 16.50 -33.16 -4.11
CA PRO A 64 15.35 -33.99 -3.71
C PRO A 64 15.35 -34.46 -2.25
N ARG A 65 16.43 -34.20 -1.49
CA ARG A 65 16.52 -34.42 -0.04
C ARG A 65 16.28 -33.14 0.76
N CYS A 66 15.82 -32.08 0.10
CA CYS A 66 15.56 -30.77 0.69
C CYS A 66 16.82 -30.02 1.16
N GLU A 67 17.99 -30.42 0.66
CA GLU A 67 19.25 -29.78 1.00
C GLU A 67 19.59 -28.69 -0.03
N GLU A 68 20.05 -27.54 0.46
CA GLU A 68 20.49 -26.44 -0.40
C GLU A 68 21.91 -26.68 -0.90
N VAL A 69 22.04 -26.75 -2.21
CA VAL A 69 23.30 -26.83 -2.93
C VAL A 69 23.62 -25.44 -3.46
N PHE A 70 24.69 -24.81 -2.95
CA PHE A 70 25.12 -23.50 -3.40
C PHE A 70 25.58 -23.52 -4.85
N TYR A 71 25.18 -22.50 -5.62
CA TYR A 71 25.58 -22.33 -7.02
C TYR A 71 26.44 -21.09 -7.24
N GLN A 72 25.94 -19.91 -6.87
CA GLN A 72 26.56 -18.63 -7.25
C GLN A 72 26.14 -17.51 -6.29
N THR A 73 27.00 -16.50 -6.14
CA THR A 73 26.62 -15.21 -5.53
C THR A 73 26.46 -14.15 -6.61
N LEU A 74 25.32 -13.46 -6.64
CA LEU A 74 25.04 -12.33 -7.52
C LEU A 74 25.34 -11.00 -6.82
N GLN A 75 26.16 -10.17 -7.46
CA GLN A 75 26.39 -8.78 -7.04
C GLN A 75 25.16 -7.90 -7.35
N PRO A 76 25.00 -6.74 -6.69
CA PRO A 76 23.98 -5.76 -7.02
C PRO A 76 23.93 -5.43 -8.52
N GLY A 77 22.71 -5.40 -9.09
CA GLY A 77 22.45 -5.14 -10.50
C GLY A 77 22.86 -6.25 -11.48
N SER A 78 23.45 -7.36 -11.00
CA SER A 78 23.94 -8.45 -11.87
C SER A 78 22.85 -9.49 -12.16
N SER A 79 22.97 -10.14 -13.31
CA SER A 79 22.06 -11.25 -13.71
C SER A 79 22.81 -12.55 -14.03
N TYR A 80 22.16 -13.68 -13.83
CA TYR A 80 22.69 -15.02 -14.06
C TYR A 80 21.61 -15.98 -14.58
N THR A 81 21.83 -16.64 -15.71
CA THR A 81 20.91 -17.64 -16.26
C THR A 81 21.44 -19.05 -16.09
N GLN A 82 20.64 -19.92 -15.47
CA GLN A 82 20.96 -21.31 -15.19
C GLN A 82 20.02 -22.25 -15.98
N PRO A 83 20.57 -23.10 -16.87
CA PRO A 83 19.84 -24.26 -17.39
C PRO A 83 19.45 -25.23 -16.26
N THR A 84 18.19 -25.62 -16.20
CA THR A 84 17.63 -26.44 -15.11
C THR A 84 16.52 -27.34 -15.67
N PHE A 85 15.75 -28.00 -14.81
CA PHE A 85 14.64 -28.84 -15.20
C PHE A 85 13.34 -28.35 -14.57
N VAL A 86 12.22 -28.58 -15.26
CA VAL A 86 10.89 -28.29 -14.75
C VAL A 86 10.70 -29.01 -13.42
N SER A 87 10.09 -28.30 -12.46
CA SER A 87 9.86 -28.73 -11.08
C SER A 87 11.12 -28.82 -10.20
N GLN A 88 12.23 -28.19 -10.60
CA GLN A 88 13.36 -27.94 -9.69
C GLN A 88 13.14 -26.66 -8.88
N THR A 89 13.36 -26.77 -7.57
CA THR A 89 13.25 -25.66 -6.62
C THR A 89 14.60 -24.96 -6.45
N TRP A 90 14.59 -23.64 -6.50
CA TRP A 90 15.74 -22.75 -6.33
C TRP A 90 15.46 -21.76 -5.20
N ARG A 91 16.49 -21.38 -4.44
CA ARG A 91 16.38 -20.43 -3.34
C ARG A 91 17.41 -19.32 -3.48
N MET A 92 17.01 -18.13 -3.09
CA MET A 92 17.91 -16.99 -2.94
C MET A 92 18.01 -16.61 -1.47
N ARG A 93 19.23 -16.47 -0.97
CA ARG A 93 19.47 -16.03 0.41
C ARG A 93 20.33 -14.78 0.48
N ASP A 94 20.07 -13.97 1.50
CA ASP A 94 20.92 -12.83 1.78
C ASP A 94 22.32 -13.33 2.18
N THR A 95 23.37 -12.74 1.62
CA THR A 95 24.73 -13.21 1.91
C THR A 95 25.18 -12.96 3.35
N GLN A 96 24.57 -12.00 4.04
CA GLN A 96 24.97 -11.61 5.39
C GLN A 96 24.13 -12.31 6.46
N SER A 97 22.80 -12.31 6.32
CA SER A 97 21.91 -12.91 7.32
C SER A 97 21.58 -14.39 7.04
N ALA A 98 21.88 -14.89 5.84
CA ALA A 98 21.41 -16.18 5.32
C ALA A 98 19.88 -16.31 5.28
N GLU A 99 19.14 -15.20 5.43
CA GLU A 99 17.69 -15.17 5.35
C GLU A 99 17.22 -15.60 3.96
N LEU A 100 16.14 -16.38 3.90
CA LEU A 100 15.51 -16.76 2.63
C LEU A 100 14.79 -15.54 2.07
N LEU A 101 15.23 -15.09 0.90
CA LEU A 101 14.67 -13.93 0.22
C LEU A 101 13.56 -14.33 -0.74
N GLU A 102 13.76 -15.46 -1.43
CA GLU A 102 12.87 -15.93 -2.49
C GLU A 102 13.09 -17.43 -2.70
N GLU A 103 12.01 -18.14 -3.05
CA GLU A 103 12.03 -19.54 -3.47
C GLU A 103 11.26 -19.66 -4.79
N VAL A 104 11.85 -20.34 -5.77
CA VAL A 104 11.32 -20.42 -7.13
C VAL A 104 11.25 -21.85 -7.60
N LEU A 105 10.10 -22.25 -8.15
CA LEU A 105 9.95 -23.52 -8.86
C LEU A 105 10.12 -23.30 -10.38
N ALA A 106 11.04 -24.03 -11.01
CA ALA A 106 11.29 -23.91 -12.45
C ALA A 106 10.11 -24.44 -13.29
N ALA A 107 9.56 -23.62 -14.19
CA ALA A 107 8.44 -23.97 -15.07
C ALA A 107 8.88 -24.16 -16.54
N SER A 108 7.99 -24.70 -17.38
CA SER A 108 8.27 -25.16 -18.76
C SER A 108 8.53 -24.06 -19.81
N THR A 109 8.48 -22.78 -19.44
CA THR A 109 8.81 -21.64 -20.31
C THR A 109 9.83 -20.74 -19.62
N GLY A 110 10.84 -20.28 -20.36
CA GLY A 110 12.00 -19.56 -19.85
C GLY A 110 11.61 -18.36 -18.98
N GLN A 111 11.64 -18.56 -17.67
CA GLN A 111 11.30 -17.53 -16.70
C GLN A 111 12.56 -16.71 -16.42
N SER A 112 12.45 -15.39 -16.63
CA SER A 112 13.39 -14.45 -16.04
C SER A 112 12.94 -14.17 -14.62
N GLN A 113 13.63 -14.76 -13.64
CA GLN A 113 13.36 -14.58 -12.23
C GLN A 113 14.30 -13.51 -11.68
N THR A 114 13.78 -12.66 -10.83
CA THR A 114 14.52 -11.58 -10.16
C THR A 114 14.74 -12.00 -8.71
N PRO A 115 15.97 -12.25 -8.25
CA PRO A 115 16.33 -12.12 -6.85
C PRO A 115 16.13 -10.72 -6.33
N GLY A 116 14.90 -10.52 -5.91
CA GLY A 116 14.33 -9.32 -5.36
C GLY A 116 12.84 -9.60 -5.33
N THR A 117 12.43 -10.28 -4.25
CA THR A 117 11.08 -10.43 -3.73
C THR A 117 9.95 -10.02 -4.67
N THR A 118 9.23 -11.01 -5.21
CA THR A 118 7.75 -11.10 -5.16
C THR A 118 7.33 -12.41 -5.84
N PHE A 119 7.16 -13.51 -5.07
CA PHE A 119 6.16 -14.52 -5.40
C PHE A 119 4.93 -14.38 -4.50
N GLN A 120 3.80 -14.36 -5.19
CA GLN A 120 2.46 -14.32 -4.64
C GLN A 120 2.19 -15.50 -3.70
N LEU A 121 1.95 -15.20 -2.44
CA LEU A 121 0.95 -15.95 -1.68
C LEU A 121 -0.42 -15.49 -2.18
N TYR A 122 -1.27 -16.45 -2.56
CA TYR A 122 -2.69 -16.24 -2.77
C TYR A 122 -3.30 -15.64 -1.50
N LEU A 123 -3.32 -14.30 -1.42
CA LEU A 123 -4.35 -13.57 -0.70
C LEU A 123 -5.66 -13.79 -1.49
N PRO A 124 -6.79 -14.00 -0.81
CA PRO A 124 -8.07 -14.17 -1.50
C PRO A 124 -8.38 -12.84 -2.19
N LEU A 125 -8.20 -12.82 -3.51
CA LEU A 125 -8.70 -11.79 -4.43
C LEU A 125 -8.70 -10.36 -3.83
N VAL A 126 -7.51 -9.76 -3.70
CA VAL A 126 -7.43 -8.30 -3.74
C VAL A 126 -6.76 -7.92 -5.05
N THR A 127 -7.52 -7.13 -5.78
CA THR A 127 -7.34 -6.66 -7.13
C THR A 127 -5.96 -6.00 -7.29
N GLN A 128 -5.00 -6.72 -7.89
CA GLN A 128 -3.80 -6.06 -8.41
C GLN A 128 -4.28 -5.09 -9.50
N MET A 129 -4.09 -3.79 -9.26
CA MET A 129 -4.33 -2.77 -10.28
C MET A 129 -3.52 -3.14 -11.52
N THR A 130 -4.19 -3.57 -12.58
CA THR A 130 -3.51 -3.87 -13.84
C THR A 130 -3.01 -2.57 -14.45
N GLU A 131 -1.81 -2.59 -15.02
CA GLU A 131 -1.10 -1.41 -15.58
C GLU A 131 -1.84 -0.71 -16.74
N THR A 132 -2.96 -1.26 -17.23
CA THR A 132 -3.71 -0.68 -18.34
C THR A 132 -4.84 0.20 -17.79
N PRO A 133 -4.88 1.52 -18.09
CA PRO A 133 -5.99 2.38 -17.72
C PRO A 133 -7.32 1.82 -18.23
N ALA A 134 -8.40 1.98 -17.45
CA ALA A 134 -9.75 1.64 -17.89
C ALA A 134 -10.04 2.26 -19.27
N PRO A 135 -10.77 1.57 -20.17
CA PRO A 135 -10.97 2.06 -21.53
C PRO A 135 -11.76 3.38 -21.53
N GLY A 136 -11.05 4.46 -21.86
CA GLY A 136 -11.60 5.81 -21.98
C GLY A 136 -11.63 6.60 -20.68
N ARG A 137 -11.73 7.93 -20.81
CA ARG A 137 -11.77 8.86 -19.69
C ARG A 137 -13.03 8.71 -18.84
N ALA A 138 -12.87 8.63 -17.51
CA ALA A 138 -13.98 8.78 -16.57
C ALA A 138 -14.21 10.26 -16.28
N THR A 139 -15.48 10.67 -16.18
CA THR A 139 -15.87 12.01 -15.72
C THR A 139 -16.78 11.95 -14.49
N VAL A 140 -17.04 10.73 -14.01
CA VAL A 140 -17.81 10.38 -12.83
C VAL A 140 -17.13 9.18 -12.19
N ASN A 141 -17.28 9.02 -10.88
CA ASN A 141 -16.81 7.82 -10.18
C ASN A 141 -17.48 6.58 -10.78
N ARG A 142 -16.69 5.55 -11.13
CA ARG A 142 -17.22 4.30 -11.67
C ARG A 142 -17.63 3.37 -10.52
N PRO A 143 -18.33 2.26 -10.78
CA PRO A 143 -18.67 1.32 -9.72
C PRO A 143 -17.42 0.70 -9.10
N ASP A 144 -17.19 0.88 -7.82
CA ASP A 144 -16.04 0.29 -7.13
C ASP A 144 -16.01 -1.25 -7.22
N ASP A 145 -14.82 -1.84 -7.34
CA ASP A 145 -14.61 -3.29 -7.23
C ASP A 145 -14.81 -3.81 -5.80
N VAL A 146 -14.49 -2.96 -4.81
CA VAL A 146 -14.62 -3.25 -3.39
C VAL A 146 -15.42 -2.15 -2.73
N SER A 147 -16.21 -2.48 -1.70
CA SER A 147 -16.94 -1.49 -0.92
C SER A 147 -16.11 -1.00 0.26
N GLY A 148 -16.33 0.23 0.70
CA GLY A 148 -15.82 0.75 1.97
C GLY A 148 -15.03 2.04 1.79
N TYR A 149 -14.16 2.33 2.75
CA TYR A 149 -13.30 3.53 2.70
C TYR A 149 -12.17 3.33 1.70
N GLN A 150 -12.07 4.22 0.73
CA GLN A 150 -11.12 4.15 -0.38
C GLN A 150 -10.54 5.53 -0.71
N VAL A 151 -9.32 5.54 -1.23
CA VAL A 151 -8.70 6.72 -1.84
C VAL A 151 -9.08 6.76 -3.31
N HIS A 152 -9.88 7.74 -3.73
CA HIS A 152 -10.27 7.96 -5.12
C HIS A 152 -9.32 8.97 -5.77
N VAL A 153 -8.80 8.63 -6.94
CA VAL A 153 -7.84 9.49 -7.66
C VAL A 153 -8.58 10.38 -8.64
N MET A 154 -8.25 11.67 -8.62
CA MET A 154 -8.81 12.62 -9.57
C MET A 154 -7.72 13.36 -10.34
N TYR A 155 -7.90 13.50 -11.64
CA TYR A 155 -7.16 14.46 -12.47
C TYR A 155 -8.02 15.69 -12.69
N VAL A 156 -7.63 16.82 -12.10
CA VAL A 156 -8.44 18.03 -12.08
C VAL A 156 -7.73 19.15 -12.82
N VAL A 157 -8.41 19.82 -13.74
CA VAL A 157 -7.84 20.92 -14.52
C VAL A 157 -8.65 22.20 -14.34
N PRO A 158 -8.03 23.40 -14.29
CA PRO A 158 -8.78 24.66 -14.29
C PRO A 158 -9.55 24.85 -15.60
N SER A 159 -10.51 25.77 -15.62
CA SER A 159 -11.41 25.96 -16.79
C SER A 159 -10.64 26.28 -18.07
N ASP A 160 -9.55 27.03 -17.94
CA ASP A 160 -8.66 27.49 -19.01
C ASP A 160 -7.35 26.70 -19.10
N GLY A 161 -7.16 25.69 -18.24
CA GLY A 161 -5.98 24.84 -18.22
C GLY A 161 -5.90 23.89 -19.41
N ALA A 162 -4.70 23.68 -19.91
CA ALA A 162 -4.44 22.64 -20.90
C ALA A 162 -4.69 21.26 -20.28
N ASP A 163 -5.39 20.41 -21.02
CA ASP A 163 -5.60 19.01 -20.64
C ASP A 163 -4.45 18.15 -21.17
N ARG A 164 -3.58 17.70 -20.27
CA ARG A 164 -2.44 16.85 -20.60
C ARG A 164 -2.80 15.37 -20.67
N GLN A 165 -4.05 15.00 -20.39
CA GLN A 165 -4.57 13.62 -20.43
C GLN A 165 -3.81 12.65 -19.53
N LEU A 166 -3.35 13.13 -18.36
CA LEU A 166 -2.59 12.32 -17.39
C LEU A 166 -3.41 11.16 -16.78
N ASP A 167 -4.74 11.27 -16.86
CA ASP A 167 -5.68 10.20 -16.52
C ASP A 167 -5.67 9.03 -17.52
N LEU A 168 -5.09 9.22 -18.72
CA LEU A 168 -5.14 8.26 -19.83
C LEU A 168 -3.77 7.72 -20.23
N ASP A 169 -2.69 8.48 -20.02
CA ASP A 169 -1.36 8.14 -20.54
C ASP A 169 -0.53 7.23 -19.62
N GLY A 170 -1.07 6.90 -18.44
CA GLY A 170 -0.43 6.06 -17.44
C GLY A 170 0.39 6.81 -16.39
N SER A 171 0.60 8.13 -16.53
CA SER A 171 1.42 8.91 -15.59
C SER A 171 0.90 8.84 -14.16
N LEU A 172 -0.40 9.08 -13.94
CA LEU A 172 -0.98 9.04 -12.59
C LEU A 172 -1.04 7.61 -12.04
N ALA A 173 -1.30 6.62 -12.89
CA ALA A 173 -1.28 5.21 -12.48
C ALA A 173 0.12 4.77 -12.02
N ASN A 174 1.16 5.15 -12.75
CA ASN A 174 2.55 4.89 -12.38
C ASN A 174 2.91 5.59 -11.06
N SER A 175 2.50 6.85 -10.89
CA SER A 175 2.73 7.61 -9.66
C SER A 175 2.12 6.91 -8.44
N VAL A 176 0.83 6.55 -8.54
CA VAL A 176 0.10 5.85 -7.47
C VAL A 176 0.73 4.50 -7.14
N LEU A 177 1.05 3.70 -8.16
CA LEU A 177 1.67 2.40 -7.96
C LEU A 177 3.07 2.51 -7.37
N SER A 178 3.86 3.51 -7.78
CA SER A 178 5.21 3.75 -7.29
C SER A 178 5.22 4.00 -5.78
N PHE A 179 4.46 4.98 -5.28
CA PHE A 179 4.43 5.23 -3.83
C PHE A 179 3.71 4.12 -3.05
N GLN A 180 2.74 3.41 -3.66
CA GLN A 180 2.09 2.27 -3.02
C GLN A 180 3.06 1.10 -2.81
N ASN A 181 3.93 0.84 -3.78
CA ASN A 181 4.94 -0.21 -3.66
C ASN A 181 5.93 0.15 -2.55
N TRP A 182 6.41 1.40 -2.51
CA TRP A 182 7.24 1.86 -1.41
C TRP A 182 6.53 1.77 -0.06
N LEU A 183 5.27 2.21 0.05
CA LEU A 183 4.49 2.11 1.29
C LEU A 183 4.34 0.65 1.73
N ALA A 184 4.07 -0.26 0.80
CA ALA A 184 3.99 -1.69 1.10
C ALA A 184 5.31 -2.23 1.66
N GLU A 185 6.45 -1.84 1.08
CA GLU A 185 7.77 -2.21 1.60
C GLU A 185 8.00 -1.68 3.01
N GLN A 186 7.63 -0.41 3.26
CA GLN A 186 7.77 0.19 4.58
C GLN A 186 6.92 -0.56 5.63
N THR A 187 5.73 -1.03 5.27
CA THR A 187 4.71 -1.48 6.23
C THR A 187 4.57 -3.01 6.32
N GLY A 188 5.45 -3.76 5.65
CA GLY A 188 5.35 -5.23 5.62
C GLY A 188 4.17 -5.75 4.79
N GLY A 189 3.76 -5.00 3.78
CA GLY A 189 2.75 -5.37 2.78
C GLY A 189 1.43 -4.61 2.87
N THR A 190 1.23 -3.76 3.88
CA THR A 190 0.02 -2.94 4.02
C THR A 190 0.03 -1.80 3.01
N ARG A 191 -1.13 -1.44 2.49
CA ARG A 191 -1.28 -0.45 1.42
C ARG A 191 -2.44 0.49 1.71
N LEU A 192 -2.47 1.66 1.08
CA LEU A 192 -3.73 2.41 0.97
C LEU A 192 -4.68 1.64 0.06
N ARG A 193 -5.95 1.57 0.43
CA ARG A 193 -7.03 1.01 -0.37
C ARG A 193 -7.44 2.04 -1.40
N PHE A 194 -6.88 1.94 -2.60
CA PHE A 194 -7.30 2.78 -3.72
C PHE A 194 -8.62 2.31 -4.31
N ASP A 195 -9.33 3.27 -4.89
CA ASP A 195 -10.51 3.00 -5.68
C ASP A 195 -10.17 2.36 -7.02
N THR A 196 -10.85 1.26 -7.34
CA THR A 196 -10.60 0.50 -8.56
C THR A 196 -11.91 0.12 -9.24
N TYR A 197 -11.88 0.07 -10.56
CA TYR A 197 -12.94 -0.44 -11.41
C TYR A 197 -12.37 -1.48 -12.36
N GLN A 198 -12.96 -2.68 -12.38
CA GLN A 198 -12.51 -3.80 -13.21
C GLN A 198 -11.01 -4.08 -13.07
N SER A 199 -10.51 -4.06 -11.83
CA SER A 199 -9.10 -4.28 -11.53
C SER A 199 -8.14 -3.21 -12.03
N THR A 200 -8.62 -2.01 -12.35
CA THR A 200 -7.78 -0.87 -12.75
C THR A 200 -8.02 0.29 -11.80
N LEU A 201 -6.99 1.10 -11.53
CA LEU A 201 -7.14 2.32 -10.74
C LEU A 201 -8.24 3.19 -11.38
N ASP A 202 -9.27 3.55 -10.60
CA ASP A 202 -10.30 4.44 -11.11
C ASP A 202 -9.86 5.89 -10.96
N ILE A 203 -9.57 6.53 -12.09
CA ILE A 203 -9.16 7.93 -12.16
C ILE A 203 -10.28 8.74 -12.79
N THR A 204 -10.85 9.67 -12.04
CA THR A 204 -11.84 10.60 -12.58
C THR A 204 -11.20 11.89 -13.08
N PHE A 205 -11.49 12.27 -14.33
CA PHE A 205 -11.19 13.59 -14.86
C PHE A 205 -12.29 14.59 -14.50
N HIS A 206 -11.90 15.76 -14.01
CA HIS A 206 -12.83 16.88 -13.83
C HIS A 206 -12.22 18.22 -14.27
N ARG A 207 -12.99 19.01 -15.01
CA ARG A 207 -12.61 20.38 -15.38
C ARG A 207 -13.41 21.36 -14.53
N LEU A 208 -12.70 22.17 -13.76
CA LEU A 208 -13.28 23.21 -12.91
C LEU A 208 -13.90 24.32 -13.74
N SER A 209 -14.84 25.04 -13.13
CA SER A 209 -15.47 26.22 -13.74
C SER A 209 -14.64 27.50 -13.59
N GLN A 210 -13.72 27.54 -12.63
CA GLN A 210 -12.83 28.67 -12.36
C GLN A 210 -11.53 28.57 -13.17
N THR A 211 -11.00 29.73 -13.54
CA THR A 211 -9.70 29.84 -14.20
C THR A 211 -8.57 29.57 -13.23
N ASP A 212 -7.41 29.20 -13.76
CA ASP A 212 -6.22 28.93 -12.96
C ASP A 212 -5.81 30.17 -12.14
N ALA A 213 -5.76 31.34 -12.79
CA ALA A 213 -5.43 32.59 -12.13
C ALA A 213 -6.42 32.97 -11.01
N ALA A 214 -7.71 32.63 -11.16
CA ALA A 214 -8.69 32.87 -10.12
C ALA A 214 -8.47 31.95 -8.92
N LEU A 215 -8.16 30.67 -9.15
CA LEU A 215 -7.85 29.71 -8.10
C LEU A 215 -6.53 30.06 -7.38
N ALA A 216 -5.45 30.32 -8.13
CA ALA A 216 -4.16 30.73 -7.58
C ALA A 216 -4.25 32.03 -6.75
N GLY A 217 -5.20 32.92 -7.08
CA GLY A 217 -5.48 34.15 -6.34
C GLY A 217 -5.95 33.93 -4.89
N TYR A 218 -6.38 32.72 -4.52
CA TYR A 218 -6.73 32.37 -3.13
C TYR A 218 -5.50 32.05 -2.26
N GLY A 219 -4.28 32.04 -2.82
CA GLY A 219 -3.04 31.85 -2.08
C GLY A 219 -3.00 30.50 -1.36
N ALA A 220 -2.79 30.51 -0.04
CA ALA A 220 -2.71 29.28 0.75
C ALA A 220 -4.01 28.45 0.77
N PHE A 221 -5.13 29.00 0.30
CA PHE A 221 -6.45 28.37 0.31
C PHE A 221 -6.84 27.68 -1.01
N VAL A 222 -5.89 27.45 -1.93
CA VAL A 222 -6.17 26.77 -3.21
C VAL A 222 -6.76 25.37 -2.97
N ARG A 223 -6.24 24.59 -2.01
CA ARG A 223 -6.79 23.28 -1.63
C ARG A 223 -8.27 23.36 -1.28
N ASP A 224 -8.64 24.30 -0.41
CA ASP A 224 -10.03 24.48 0.04
C ASP A 224 -10.96 24.83 -1.13
N GLN A 225 -10.49 25.63 -2.09
CA GLN A 225 -11.28 25.96 -3.28
C GLN A 225 -11.42 24.77 -4.24
N VAL A 226 -10.36 23.98 -4.43
CA VAL A 226 -10.40 22.77 -5.25
C VAL A 226 -11.35 21.75 -4.62
N GLU A 227 -11.22 21.48 -3.31
CA GLU A 227 -12.09 20.60 -2.54
C GLU A 227 -13.56 21.04 -2.64
N SER A 228 -13.85 22.31 -2.35
CA SER A 228 -15.20 22.85 -2.45
C SER A 228 -15.78 22.71 -3.86
N SER A 229 -14.94 22.83 -4.90
CA SER A 229 -15.39 22.74 -6.29
C SER A 229 -15.70 21.30 -6.71
N ILE A 230 -14.86 20.33 -6.33
CA ILE A 230 -15.13 18.92 -6.63
C ILE A 230 -16.34 18.41 -5.82
N HIS A 231 -16.52 18.88 -4.58
CA HIS A 231 -17.71 18.57 -3.77
C HIS A 231 -18.98 19.11 -4.44
N ALA A 232 -18.94 20.35 -4.93
CA ALA A 232 -20.07 20.94 -5.67
C ALA A 232 -20.38 20.21 -6.97
N ALA A 233 -19.41 19.49 -7.55
CA ALA A 233 -19.58 18.63 -8.71
C ALA A 233 -20.08 17.21 -8.35
N GLY A 234 -20.29 16.90 -7.06
CA GLY A 234 -20.79 15.61 -6.60
C GLY A 234 -19.71 14.62 -6.14
N PHE A 235 -18.44 15.02 -6.11
CA PHE A 235 -17.35 14.24 -5.54
C PHE A 235 -17.27 14.49 -4.04
N ASN A 236 -18.26 14.04 -3.29
CA ASN A 236 -18.39 14.23 -1.84
C ASN A 236 -18.88 12.95 -1.14
N GLU A 237 -18.48 11.79 -1.65
CA GLU A 237 -18.85 10.50 -1.07
C GLU A 237 -18.21 10.33 0.33
N PRO A 238 -18.98 9.96 1.36
CA PRO A 238 -18.51 9.93 2.75
C PRO A 238 -17.43 8.87 3.00
N ASN A 239 -17.29 7.89 2.11
CA ASN A 239 -16.29 6.84 2.17
C ASN A 239 -15.09 7.08 1.23
N LYS A 240 -14.95 8.29 0.66
CA LYS A 240 -13.85 8.62 -0.25
C LYS A 240 -12.95 9.69 0.33
N LEU A 241 -11.64 9.41 0.31
CA LEU A 241 -10.60 10.42 0.33
C LEU A 241 -10.24 10.72 -1.12
N TYR A 242 -10.30 11.98 -1.54
CA TYR A 242 -9.97 12.40 -2.89
C TYR A 242 -8.48 12.79 -2.97
N ALA A 243 -7.69 11.97 -3.66
CA ALA A 243 -6.31 12.28 -4.03
C ALA A 243 -6.32 13.01 -5.38
N VAL A 244 -6.24 14.34 -5.33
CA VAL A 244 -6.46 15.24 -6.47
C VAL A 244 -5.12 15.69 -7.05
N TYR A 245 -4.83 15.26 -8.27
CA TYR A 245 -3.78 15.82 -9.10
C TYR A 245 -4.34 17.03 -9.84
N TYR A 246 -4.16 18.23 -9.28
CA TYR A 246 -4.62 19.49 -9.86
C TYR A 246 -3.58 20.07 -10.82
N ASP A 247 -3.91 20.14 -12.11
CA ASP A 247 -3.06 20.67 -13.17
C ASP A 247 -3.11 22.19 -13.29
N GLY A 248 -3.04 22.86 -12.15
CA GLY A 248 -3.00 24.31 -12.07
C GLY A 248 -2.05 24.79 -10.99
N THR A 249 -1.96 26.10 -10.86
CA THR A 249 -0.94 26.76 -10.06
C THR A 249 -1.39 26.98 -8.62
N SER A 250 -0.44 26.79 -7.72
CA SER A 250 -0.41 27.36 -6.37
C SER A 250 0.89 28.14 -6.22
N ASN A 251 0.83 29.36 -5.67
CA ASN A 251 2.01 30.19 -5.45
C ASN A 251 2.64 29.97 -4.06
N THR A 252 2.17 28.97 -3.30
CA THR A 252 2.56 28.77 -1.89
C THR A 252 3.21 27.42 -1.63
N ALA A 253 2.80 26.37 -2.33
CA ALA A 253 3.29 25.00 -2.11
C ALA A 253 3.15 24.17 -3.39
N CYS A 254 3.71 22.95 -3.39
CA CYS A 254 3.44 21.93 -4.41
C CYS A 254 2.28 21.00 -4.03
N GLY A 255 1.83 21.03 -2.77
CA GLY A 255 0.69 20.27 -2.30
C GLY A 255 -0.04 20.99 -1.17
N GLY A 256 -1.23 20.51 -0.85
CA GLY A 256 -1.94 20.87 0.36
C GLY A 256 -3.02 19.84 0.67
N ALA A 257 -3.32 19.71 1.95
CA ALA A 257 -4.24 18.72 2.48
C ALA A 257 -5.12 19.30 3.59
N ALA A 258 -6.15 18.53 3.96
CA ALA A 258 -6.74 18.65 5.28
C ALA A 258 -5.75 18.14 6.35
N TRP A 259 -5.89 18.58 7.60
CA TRP A 259 -5.11 18.07 8.72
C TRP A 259 -6.02 17.95 9.96
N PRO A 260 -6.78 16.86 10.08
CA PRO A 260 -7.75 16.69 11.14
C PRO A 260 -7.08 16.54 12.53
N PRO A 261 -7.73 17.01 13.61
CA PRO A 261 -9.04 17.68 13.64
C PRO A 261 -8.95 19.20 13.42
N ALA A 262 -7.75 19.76 13.26
CA ALA A 262 -7.56 21.21 13.13
C ALA A 262 -8.17 21.77 11.84
N LEU A 263 -8.12 20.97 10.77
CA LEU A 263 -8.67 21.27 9.47
C LEU A 263 -9.31 20.01 8.90
N ILE A 264 -10.65 19.95 8.94
CA ILE A 264 -11.43 18.82 8.46
C ILE A 264 -11.64 18.95 6.96
N GLY A 265 -11.46 17.84 6.25
CA GLY A 265 -11.69 17.71 4.81
C GLY A 265 -11.36 16.27 4.39
N ASN A 266 -11.70 15.93 3.16
CA ASN A 266 -11.40 14.63 2.56
C ASN A 266 -10.62 14.76 1.25
N ALA A 267 -9.98 15.90 0.99
CA ALA A 267 -9.15 16.12 -0.19
C ALA A 267 -7.67 16.37 0.15
N ALA A 268 -6.80 15.59 -0.51
CA ALA A 268 -5.37 15.84 -0.65
C ALA A 268 -5.14 16.36 -2.07
N VAL A 269 -4.51 17.52 -2.24
CA VAL A 269 -4.37 18.19 -3.55
C VAL A 269 -2.90 18.44 -3.86
N LEU A 270 -2.41 17.84 -4.94
CA LEU A 270 -1.08 18.11 -5.51
C LEU A 270 -1.21 19.11 -6.66
N TYR A 271 -0.44 20.19 -6.63
CA TYR A 271 -0.47 21.27 -7.62
C TYR A 271 0.63 21.06 -8.66
N LEU A 272 0.27 20.49 -9.82
CA LEU A 272 1.24 20.09 -10.85
C LEU A 272 1.94 21.26 -11.55
N GLN A 273 1.36 22.46 -11.46
CA GLN A 273 1.91 23.72 -11.97
C GLN A 273 2.23 24.68 -10.82
N GLY A 274 2.48 24.15 -9.61
CA GLY A 274 2.81 24.96 -8.45
C GLY A 274 4.13 25.72 -8.61
N LEU A 275 4.17 26.94 -8.08
CA LEU A 275 5.29 27.87 -8.11
C LEU A 275 5.57 28.42 -6.70
N PRO A 276 5.78 27.57 -5.68
CA PRO A 276 6.08 28.03 -4.31
C PRO A 276 7.37 28.86 -4.23
N ASN A 277 8.28 28.61 -5.17
CA ASN A 277 9.47 29.40 -5.41
C ASN A 277 9.53 29.65 -6.91
N GLU A 278 9.53 30.91 -7.36
CA GLU A 278 9.57 31.28 -8.79
C GLU A 278 10.77 30.66 -9.54
N THR A 279 11.79 30.18 -8.82
CA THR A 279 12.97 29.52 -9.39
C THR A 279 12.91 28.00 -9.48
N VAL A 280 11.96 27.34 -8.79
CA VAL A 280 11.77 25.87 -8.81
C VAL A 280 10.28 25.58 -8.92
N SER A 281 9.85 25.17 -10.12
CA SER A 281 8.46 24.81 -10.36
C SER A 281 8.21 23.36 -9.96
N CYS A 282 7.03 23.08 -9.39
CA CYS A 282 6.57 21.71 -9.19
C CYS A 282 6.47 20.96 -10.54
N SER A 283 6.24 21.70 -11.64
CA SER A 283 6.17 21.15 -13.00
C SER A 283 7.51 20.67 -13.58
N ASP A 284 8.64 21.01 -12.95
CA ASP A 284 9.97 20.59 -13.42
C ASP A 284 10.28 19.14 -13.04
N THR A 285 9.45 18.54 -12.20
CA THR A 285 9.57 17.15 -11.76
C THR A 285 8.74 16.23 -12.66
N GLN A 286 9.27 15.03 -12.91
CA GLN A 286 8.60 14.03 -13.72
C GLN A 286 7.90 13.02 -12.83
N PHE A 287 6.75 12.50 -13.27
CA PHE A 287 6.13 11.34 -12.64
C PHE A 287 7.02 10.10 -12.77
N ALA A 288 6.80 9.14 -11.89
CA ALA A 288 7.36 7.81 -12.00
C ALA A 288 7.18 7.24 -13.43
N SER A 289 8.28 6.80 -14.04
CA SER A 289 8.28 6.31 -15.43
C SER A 289 7.62 4.94 -15.60
N SER A 290 7.44 4.20 -14.50
CA SER A 290 6.75 2.92 -14.44
C SER A 290 6.23 2.67 -13.02
N PRO A 291 5.33 1.69 -12.83
CA PRO A 291 4.85 1.28 -11.51
C PRO A 291 5.96 0.81 -10.55
N ALA A 292 7.07 0.30 -11.09
CA ALA A 292 8.21 -0.21 -10.34
C ALA A 292 9.33 0.83 -10.15
N ALA A 293 9.22 2.01 -10.75
CA ALA A 293 10.17 3.09 -10.52
C ALA A 293 10.08 3.54 -9.05
N PRO A 294 11.22 3.84 -8.39
CA PRO A 294 11.19 4.36 -7.03
C PRO A 294 10.43 5.70 -6.98
N PRO A 295 9.71 5.99 -5.89
CA PRO A 295 9.08 7.29 -5.72
C PRO A 295 10.11 8.41 -5.76
N ASP A 296 9.74 9.51 -6.39
CA ASP A 296 10.47 10.77 -6.31
C ASP A 296 9.54 11.86 -5.76
N TYR A 297 9.88 13.13 -5.98
CA TYR A 297 9.22 14.27 -5.37
C TYR A 297 7.69 14.27 -5.52
N LEU A 298 7.13 14.01 -6.70
CA LEU A 298 5.67 14.04 -6.91
C LEU A 298 4.95 12.90 -6.18
N GLU A 299 5.52 11.70 -6.25
CA GLU A 299 5.00 10.51 -5.60
C GLU A 299 5.00 10.67 -4.07
N PHE A 300 6.13 11.12 -3.50
CA PHE A 300 6.21 11.40 -2.07
C PHE A 300 5.31 12.56 -1.66
N SER A 301 5.20 13.62 -2.47
CA SER A 301 4.33 14.75 -2.16
C SER A 301 2.86 14.33 -2.12
N MET A 302 2.38 13.54 -3.10
CA MET A 302 1.01 13.04 -3.05
C MET A 302 0.77 12.15 -1.82
N LEU A 303 1.70 11.23 -1.53
CA LEU A 303 1.58 10.35 -0.36
C LEU A 303 1.58 11.16 0.95
N HIS A 304 2.42 12.19 1.06
CA HIS A 304 2.48 13.12 2.18
C HIS A 304 1.15 13.85 2.39
N GLU A 305 0.54 14.40 1.33
CA GLU A 305 -0.76 15.08 1.44
C GLU A 305 -1.91 14.12 1.79
N ILE A 306 -1.87 12.88 1.28
CA ILE A 306 -2.82 11.83 1.70
C ILE A 306 -2.66 11.56 3.20
N PHE A 307 -1.43 11.41 3.69
CA PHE A 307 -1.14 11.14 5.10
C PHE A 307 -1.58 12.29 6.01
N HIS A 308 -1.37 13.55 5.61
CA HIS A 308 -1.96 14.72 6.29
C HIS A 308 -3.48 14.58 6.41
N THR A 309 -4.16 14.28 5.30
CA THR A 309 -5.64 14.16 5.26
C THR A 309 -6.13 13.02 6.16
N LEU A 310 -5.33 11.96 6.33
CA LEU A 310 -5.60 10.88 7.26
C LEU A 310 -5.31 11.24 8.72
N GLY A 311 -4.60 12.34 8.99
CA GLY A 311 -4.29 12.84 10.33
C GLY A 311 -2.86 12.55 10.80
N ALA A 312 -1.91 12.30 9.90
CA ALA A 312 -0.51 12.06 10.24
C ALA A 312 0.11 13.20 11.05
N ALA A 313 1.17 12.87 11.79
CA ALA A 313 1.87 13.75 12.72
C ALA A 313 0.92 14.61 13.60
N PRO A 314 -0.04 13.97 14.30
CA PRO A 314 -0.96 14.68 15.19
C PRO A 314 -0.19 15.41 16.30
N THR A 315 -0.83 16.39 16.95
CA THR A 315 -0.16 17.20 18.01
C THR A 315 0.36 16.41 19.21
N CYS A 316 -0.09 15.16 19.40
CA CYS A 316 0.40 14.23 20.42
C CYS A 316 1.65 13.44 20.01
N ALA A 317 2.07 13.51 18.73
CA ALA A 317 3.27 12.84 18.23
C ALA A 317 4.52 13.37 18.92
N ALA A 318 5.49 12.49 19.17
CA ALA A 318 6.64 12.77 20.03
C ALA A 318 7.59 13.84 19.46
N ARG A 319 7.62 13.97 18.13
CA ARG A 319 8.45 14.91 17.37
C ARG A 319 7.64 15.93 16.60
N HIS A 320 6.36 16.09 16.97
CA HIS A 320 5.47 17.04 16.33
C HIS A 320 6.06 18.45 16.28
N VAL A 321 6.03 19.04 15.08
CA VAL A 321 6.36 20.42 14.80
C VAL A 321 5.38 20.99 13.78
N LEU A 322 5.26 22.32 13.76
CA LEU A 322 4.44 23.06 12.80
C LEU A 322 3.00 22.49 12.72
N GLN A 323 2.38 22.55 11.55
CA GLN A 323 1.01 22.06 11.34
C GLN A 323 1.09 20.69 10.65
N GLY A 324 1.14 19.62 11.45
CA GLY A 324 1.12 18.24 10.94
C GLY A 324 2.46 17.69 10.46
N HIS A 325 3.58 18.11 11.03
CA HIS A 325 4.90 17.62 10.63
C HIS A 325 5.69 17.07 11.81
N VAL A 326 6.80 16.40 11.50
CA VAL A 326 7.80 15.93 12.47
C VAL A 326 9.16 16.58 12.20
N GLY A 327 9.93 16.83 13.25
CA GLY A 327 11.14 17.67 13.18
C GLY A 327 12.48 16.92 13.27
N ASP A 328 12.47 15.60 13.36
CA ASP A 328 13.59 14.80 13.84
C ASP A 328 14.46 14.19 12.75
N SER A 329 13.90 13.76 11.60
CA SER A 329 14.69 13.24 10.48
C SER A 329 14.19 13.69 9.11
N SER A 330 15.10 14.15 8.25
CA SER A 330 14.77 14.49 6.85
C SER A 330 14.43 13.30 5.97
N SER A 331 14.62 12.08 6.48
CA SER A 331 14.16 10.84 5.83
C SER A 331 12.69 10.50 6.09
N ASP A 332 12.06 11.20 7.03
CA ASP A 332 10.66 10.98 7.39
C ASP A 332 9.72 11.56 6.31
N LEU A 333 8.64 10.83 5.98
CA LEU A 333 7.64 11.28 5.04
C LEU A 333 7.02 12.62 5.46
N MET A 334 6.76 12.84 6.74
CA MET A 334 6.13 14.03 7.31
C MET A 334 7.15 15.06 7.83
N TYR A 335 8.42 14.96 7.43
CA TYR A 335 9.45 15.87 7.89
C TYR A 335 9.18 17.33 7.53
N SER A 336 9.37 18.23 8.50
CA SER A 336 9.59 19.64 8.24
C SER A 336 10.65 20.20 9.17
N GLY A 337 11.74 20.67 8.58
CA GLY A 337 12.86 21.23 9.31
C GLY A 337 13.87 21.93 8.40
N PRO A 338 15.05 22.27 8.93
CA PRO A 338 16.03 23.08 8.20
C PRO A 338 16.79 22.32 7.10
N LEU A 339 16.71 20.98 7.07
CA LEU A 339 17.36 20.17 6.04
C LEU A 339 16.45 20.00 4.82
N PRO A 340 17.00 19.72 3.63
CA PRO A 340 16.17 19.36 2.49
C PRO A 340 15.46 18.02 2.75
N TRP A 341 14.21 17.93 2.30
CA TRP A 341 13.37 16.74 2.46
C TRP A 341 13.80 15.64 1.46
N TYR A 342 14.17 14.47 1.99
CA TYR A 342 14.59 13.30 1.22
C TYR A 342 13.98 12.02 1.81
N PRO A 343 12.68 11.78 1.60
CA PRO A 343 11.99 10.64 2.18
C PRO A 343 12.65 9.31 1.84
N SER A 344 12.85 8.50 2.86
CA SER A 344 13.21 7.08 2.71
C SER A 344 12.56 6.17 3.75
N GLU A 345 11.88 6.77 4.73
CA GLU A 345 11.21 6.08 5.83
C GLU A 345 9.79 6.62 5.98
N LEU A 346 8.83 5.73 6.25
CA LEU A 346 7.44 6.14 6.43
C LEU A 346 7.22 6.96 7.70
N ASP A 347 7.86 6.59 8.80
CA ASP A 347 7.79 7.23 10.11
C ASP A 347 9.13 6.87 10.79
N TYR A 348 10.02 7.84 10.91
CA TYR A 348 11.37 7.68 11.40
C TYR A 348 11.33 7.25 12.87
N GLY A 349 11.79 6.03 13.15
CA GLY A 349 11.74 5.51 14.51
C GLY A 349 10.38 4.92 14.93
N ARG A 350 9.33 5.02 14.10
CA ARG A 350 7.99 4.43 14.35
C ARG A 350 7.37 4.93 15.65
N ASP A 351 7.44 6.23 15.91
CA ASP A 351 7.01 6.80 17.18
C ASP A 351 6.07 8.01 17.07
N ASP A 352 5.71 8.44 15.85
CA ASP A 352 4.93 9.67 15.65
C ASP A 352 3.51 9.48 15.09
N TYR A 353 3.31 8.68 14.05
CA TYR A 353 2.00 8.50 13.43
C TYR A 353 1.75 7.14 12.77
N TRP A 354 2.72 6.22 12.79
CA TRP A 354 2.58 4.88 12.26
C TRP A 354 3.21 3.80 13.13
N GLY A 355 2.39 2.86 13.61
CA GLY A 355 2.84 1.64 14.29
C GLY A 355 3.52 1.91 15.62
N HIS A 356 3.13 2.99 16.29
CA HIS A 356 3.74 3.44 17.54
C HIS A 356 2.98 2.88 18.76
N ASN A 357 3.58 2.98 19.94
CA ASN A 357 2.99 2.46 21.19
C ASN A 357 2.24 3.52 22.02
N ASN A 358 1.93 4.69 21.46
CA ASN A 358 1.20 5.74 22.17
C ASN A 358 -0.33 5.56 22.02
N PRO A 359 -1.05 5.06 23.04
CA PRO A 359 -2.49 4.78 22.92
C PRO A 359 -3.36 6.04 22.88
N ASP A 360 -2.82 7.19 23.29
CA ASP A 360 -3.53 8.47 23.32
C ASP A 360 -3.33 9.27 22.02
N CYS A 361 -2.70 8.66 21.01
CA CYS A 361 -2.35 9.29 19.75
C CYS A 361 -2.86 8.50 18.55
N LEU A 362 -3.20 9.21 17.48
CA LEU A 362 -3.72 8.59 16.26
C LEU A 362 -2.60 7.76 15.60
N ASP A 363 -2.84 6.46 15.46
CA ASP A 363 -1.94 5.56 14.74
C ASP A 363 -2.55 5.19 13.38
N LEU A 364 -1.91 5.65 12.30
CA LEU A 364 -2.39 5.41 10.95
C LEU A 364 -2.32 3.95 10.50
N SER A 365 -1.57 3.08 11.19
CA SER A 365 -1.62 1.63 10.96
C SER A 365 -2.99 1.02 11.25
N GLN A 366 -3.88 1.77 11.93
CA GLN A 366 -5.26 1.39 12.19
C GLN A 366 -6.25 2.07 11.24
N SER A 367 -5.82 2.84 10.23
CA SER A 367 -6.73 3.59 9.36
C SER A 367 -7.71 2.69 8.59
N VAL A 368 -8.98 3.12 8.49
CA VAL A 368 -10.02 2.46 7.66
C VAL A 368 -9.69 2.42 6.17
N PHE A 369 -8.78 3.29 5.73
CA PHE A 369 -8.33 3.42 4.34
C PHE A 369 -7.22 2.43 3.98
N LEU A 370 -6.85 1.50 4.86
CA LEU A 370 -5.79 0.52 4.59
C LEU A 370 -6.33 -0.79 4.04
N ASP A 371 -5.49 -1.46 3.26
CA ASP A 371 -5.64 -2.84 2.82
C ASP A 371 -4.39 -3.68 3.21
N PRO A 372 -4.55 -4.83 3.88
CA PRO A 372 -5.81 -5.36 4.41
C PRO A 372 -6.43 -4.44 5.46
N LEU A 373 -7.76 -4.49 5.61
CA LEU A 373 -8.45 -3.71 6.64
C LEU A 373 -7.94 -4.12 8.03
N PRO A 374 -7.49 -3.18 8.88
CA PRO A 374 -7.06 -3.50 10.23
C PRO A 374 -8.24 -4.00 11.09
N ALA A 375 -7.94 -4.78 12.12
CA ALA A 375 -8.96 -5.43 12.95
C ALA A 375 -9.89 -4.43 13.69
N ASN A 376 -9.34 -3.28 14.09
CA ASN A 376 -10.09 -2.19 14.72
C ASN A 376 -9.86 -0.92 13.90
N PRO A 377 -10.53 -0.78 12.75
CA PRO A 377 -10.23 0.30 11.83
C PRO A 377 -10.79 1.62 12.36
N ILE A 378 -9.99 2.69 12.30
CA ILE A 378 -10.32 4.02 12.80
C ILE A 378 -10.42 5.04 11.65
N LEU A 379 -11.37 5.96 11.79
CA LEU A 379 -11.49 7.11 10.90
C LEU A 379 -10.53 8.22 11.33
N PRO A 380 -10.09 9.07 10.39
CA PRO A 380 -9.43 10.31 10.74
C PRO A 380 -10.32 11.16 11.69
N PRO A 381 -9.74 11.92 12.64
CA PRO A 381 -10.52 12.69 13.59
C PRO A 381 -11.48 13.68 12.94
N GLY A 382 -12.79 13.52 13.19
CA GLY A 382 -13.80 14.43 12.63
C GLY A 382 -14.04 14.24 11.12
N TRP A 383 -13.76 13.05 10.57
CA TRP A 383 -14.05 12.70 9.19
C TRP A 383 -15.45 13.16 8.73
N PRO A 384 -15.57 13.85 7.57
CA PRO A 384 -16.78 14.56 7.15
C PRO A 384 -17.95 13.67 6.69
#